data_AF-A0A662YLF5-F1
#
_entry.id   AF-A0A662YLF5-F1
#
_cell.length_a   1.000
_cell.length_b   1.000
_cell.length_c   1.000
_cell.angle_alpha   90.00
_cell.angle_beta   90.00
_cell.angle_gamma   90.00
#
_symmetry.space_group_name_H-M   'P 1'
#
loop_
_entity.id
_entity.type
_entity.pdbx_description
1 polymer ?
#
loop_
_entity_poly.entity_id
_entity_poly.type
_entity_poly.pdbx_seq_one_letter_code
_entity_poly.pdbx_strand_id
1 'polypeptide(L)'
;MSYFQHYAFAFMALHSHLLSRVTGIDSTESQTKVLHFNKNDARCSDDRHFYINTTKKNNLSCSKTTENLHSLDVLEISSKRLLAAFPLDPVRENSVRTVKNCVFSVAQPTPLKGPLKVAAVSKEVLEDILDWDVSAAETDDFIHFLSGGKLLPGSIPLAHRYGGHQFGVWAGQLGDGRAHLLGEYINRNGDGRAVIRSSVREFLCSEVMHYLGIPTSRAASLIVSNEVVWRDQFYNGHVKKEKGAIVARVAKSWFRIGSLEILASFGEIDLLRKLLNFVIDEHFPSVHASDSDKYLDFFSRVVTDTANLIALWMSVGFAHGVCNTDNFSLLSITIDYGPFGFMESYNPNFVPNTSDDEGRYKIGNQANTGMYNLDKLREALNPVLDTSQQLS
;
A
#
# COMPACT_ATOMS: atom_id res chain seq x y z
N MET A 1 11.60 -29.00 -0.45
CA MET A 1 12.57 -27.89 -0.29
C MET A 1 12.13 -26.74 -1.17
N SER A 2 11.77 -25.59 -0.60
CA SER A 2 11.34 -24.40 -1.36
C SER A 2 12.47 -23.37 -1.42
N TYR A 3 12.94 -23.06 -2.63
CA TYR A 3 13.96 -22.03 -2.87
C TYR A 3 13.35 -20.61 -2.87
N PHE A 4 12.72 -20.21 -1.77
CA PHE A 4 12.26 -18.84 -1.59
C PHE A 4 13.40 -17.93 -1.09
N GLN A 5 14.25 -17.47 -2.00
CA GLN A 5 14.96 -16.21 -1.76
C GLN A 5 13.93 -15.11 -1.53
N HIS A 6 14.10 -14.34 -0.46
CA HIS A 6 13.10 -13.37 -0.03
C HIS A 6 13.14 -12.12 -0.91
N TYR A 7 12.00 -11.47 -1.09
CA TYR A 7 11.97 -10.05 -1.40
C TYR A 7 11.84 -9.27 -0.09
N ALA A 8 12.12 -7.98 -0.11
CA ALA A 8 11.67 -7.07 0.92
C ALA A 8 10.81 -5.96 0.28
N PHE A 9 9.73 -5.62 0.97
CA PHE A 9 8.92 -4.44 0.72
C PHE A 9 8.94 -3.64 2.01
N ALA A 10 9.32 -2.36 1.95
CA ALA A 10 9.32 -1.47 3.10
C ALA A 10 7.95 -0.81 3.20
N PHE A 11 7.08 -1.27 4.08
CA PHE A 11 5.83 -0.58 4.38
C PHE A 11 6.08 0.58 5.35
N MET A 12 5.47 1.73 5.05
CA MET A 12 5.22 2.80 6.01
C MET A 12 3.71 3.05 6.07
N ALA A 13 3.19 3.37 7.25
CA ALA A 13 1.80 3.79 7.44
C ALA A 13 1.72 5.31 7.67
N LEU A 14 0.65 5.95 7.22
CA LEU A 14 0.41 7.39 7.45
C LEU A 14 -0.67 7.59 8.51
N HIS A 15 -0.34 8.37 9.54
CA HIS A 15 -1.33 8.95 10.43
C HIS A 15 -1.94 10.22 9.81
N SER A 16 -3.20 10.54 10.12
CA SER A 16 -3.87 11.72 9.54
C SER A 16 -4.74 12.48 10.54
N HIS A 17 -4.26 13.64 10.96
CA HIS A 17 -5.05 14.70 11.59
C HIS A 17 -4.77 16.05 10.92
N LEU A 18 -5.73 16.97 11.04
CA LEU A 18 -5.81 18.31 10.43
C LEU A 18 -6.16 18.36 8.92
N LEU A 19 -6.73 19.50 8.53
CA LEU A 19 -7.36 19.80 7.25
C LEU A 19 -6.96 21.21 6.81
N SER A 20 -6.56 21.39 5.53
CA SER A 20 -7.20 22.32 4.56
C SER A 20 -6.26 22.92 3.49
N ARG A 21 -6.75 22.91 2.24
CA ARG A 21 -6.49 23.82 1.08
C ARG A 21 -5.15 24.57 0.95
N VAL A 22 -4.48 24.43 -0.20
CA VAL A 22 -4.40 25.45 -1.30
C VAL A 22 -3.59 24.90 -2.51
N THR A 23 -3.72 25.53 -3.67
CA THR A 23 -3.12 25.13 -4.97
C THR A 23 -1.94 26.02 -5.43
N GLY A 24 -0.92 25.46 -6.09
CA GLY A 24 0.06 26.23 -6.88
C GLY A 24 1.19 25.37 -7.47
N ILE A 25 1.71 25.72 -8.66
CA ILE A 25 2.79 25.03 -9.39
C ILE A 25 3.65 26.08 -10.11
N ASP A 26 4.98 25.96 -10.10
CA ASP A 26 5.82 26.11 -11.32
C ASP A 26 7.23 25.46 -11.19
N SER A 27 8.03 25.56 -12.25
CA SER A 27 9.18 24.72 -12.65
C SER A 27 10.52 25.52 -12.68
N THR A 28 11.75 24.98 -12.88
CA THR A 28 12.27 24.08 -13.94
C THR A 28 13.64 23.41 -13.57
N GLU A 29 13.99 22.31 -14.28
CA GLU A 29 15.35 21.82 -14.72
C GLU A 29 16.56 21.73 -13.75
N SER A 30 17.59 20.87 -13.92
CA SER A 30 17.93 19.64 -14.68
C SER A 30 19.28 19.14 -14.10
N GLN A 31 19.64 17.85 -13.95
CA GLN A 31 20.03 16.92 -15.02
C GLN A 31 20.50 15.56 -14.40
N THR A 32 20.59 14.48 -15.20
CA THR A 32 20.91 13.07 -14.81
C THR A 32 19.70 12.31 -14.24
N LYS A 33 19.17 11.36 -15.03
CA LYS A 33 17.80 10.86 -14.86
C LYS A 33 17.64 9.71 -13.86
N VAL A 34 17.43 10.07 -12.60
CA VAL A 34 16.33 9.45 -11.82
C VAL A 34 15.02 9.75 -12.57
N LEU A 35 14.08 8.81 -12.65
CA LEU A 35 12.75 9.13 -13.23
C LEU A 35 11.91 9.84 -12.16
N HIS A 36 11.78 11.16 -12.30
CA HIS A 36 10.79 11.97 -11.61
C HIS A 36 9.52 12.02 -12.46
N PHE A 37 8.35 11.92 -11.84
CA PHE A 37 7.05 11.99 -12.50
C PHE A 37 6.34 13.28 -12.11
N ASN A 38 5.60 13.88 -13.04
CA ASN A 38 4.87 15.11 -12.81
C ASN A 38 3.49 15.05 -13.50
N LYS A 39 2.50 15.71 -12.90
CA LYS A 39 1.13 15.91 -13.38
C LYS A 39 0.97 16.33 -14.85
N ASN A 40 2.00 16.91 -15.47
CA ASN A 40 1.97 17.29 -16.89
C ASN A 40 2.26 16.14 -17.87
N ASP A 41 2.90 15.04 -17.43
CA ASP A 41 3.33 13.94 -18.31
C ASP A 41 2.17 13.06 -18.81
N ALA A 42 0.97 13.21 -18.23
CA ALA A 42 -0.20 12.37 -18.47
C ALA A 42 -1.18 12.90 -19.55
N ARG A 43 -0.81 13.94 -20.31
CA ARG A 43 -1.71 14.53 -21.32
C ARG A 43 -1.65 13.79 -22.64
N CYS A 44 -2.74 13.13 -23.02
CA CYS A 44 -2.98 12.76 -24.42
C CYS A 44 -3.07 14.04 -25.28
N SER A 45 -2.56 14.00 -26.51
CA SER A 45 -2.44 15.16 -27.38
C SER A 45 -3.77 15.58 -27.99
N ASP A 46 -4.22 16.82 -27.74
CA ASP A 46 -5.28 17.46 -28.52
C ASP A 46 -5.06 18.99 -28.56
N ASP A 47 -4.50 19.49 -29.67
CA ASP A 47 -4.10 20.89 -29.86
C ASP A 47 -5.30 21.79 -30.18
N ARG A 48 -5.73 22.64 -29.23
CA ARG A 48 -6.54 23.84 -29.53
C ARG A 48 -6.13 25.04 -28.67
N HIS A 49 -5.58 26.07 -29.32
CA HIS A 49 -5.26 27.35 -28.69
C HIS A 49 -6.51 28.08 -28.17
N PHE A 50 -6.38 28.70 -26.99
CA PHE A 50 -7.15 29.90 -26.64
C PHE A 50 -6.25 30.92 -25.93
N TYR A 51 -6.12 32.11 -26.52
CA TYR A 51 -5.46 33.26 -25.89
C TYR A 51 -6.44 33.99 -24.98
N ILE A 52 -6.08 34.21 -23.72
CA ILE A 52 -6.63 35.28 -22.88
C ILE A 52 -5.46 36.03 -22.24
N ASN A 53 -5.52 37.36 -22.26
CA ASN A 53 -4.41 38.24 -21.92
C ASN A 53 -4.86 39.27 -20.87
N THR A 54 -4.36 39.17 -19.64
CA THR A 54 -4.65 40.13 -18.56
C THR A 54 -3.39 40.44 -17.74
N THR A 55 -3.11 41.73 -17.59
CA THR A 55 -1.95 42.24 -16.84
C THR A 55 -2.33 42.63 -15.41
N LYS A 56 -1.51 42.20 -14.43
CA LYS A 56 -0.73 43.10 -13.55
C LYS A 56 -0.02 42.31 -12.44
N LYS A 57 1.25 42.64 -12.19
CA LYS A 57 1.96 42.26 -10.96
C LYS A 57 1.49 43.14 -9.79
N ASN A 58 1.50 42.59 -8.58
CA ASN A 58 1.70 43.33 -7.34
C ASN A 58 2.59 42.49 -6.43
N ASN A 59 3.66 43.09 -5.90
CA ASN A 59 4.64 42.37 -5.08
C ASN A 59 4.23 42.41 -3.60
N LEU A 60 4.13 41.26 -2.94
CA LEU A 60 4.25 41.16 -1.48
C LEU A 60 5.42 40.22 -1.16
N SER A 61 6.53 40.76 -0.68
CA SER A 61 7.68 39.99 -0.23
C SER A 61 7.46 39.49 1.21
N CYS A 62 7.22 38.19 1.37
CA CYS A 62 7.27 37.53 2.68
C CYS A 62 8.50 36.64 2.76
N SER A 63 9.54 37.10 3.45
CA SER A 63 10.78 36.35 3.67
C SER A 63 10.57 35.25 4.72
N LYS A 64 10.04 34.10 4.28
CA LYS A 64 10.14 32.86 5.07
C LYS A 64 11.50 32.22 4.79
N THR A 65 12.31 32.08 5.82
CA THR A 65 13.50 31.22 5.81
C THR A 65 13.05 29.77 5.82
N THR A 66 13.06 29.11 4.67
CA THR A 66 12.96 27.64 4.59
C THR A 66 14.28 27.05 5.04
N GLU A 67 14.31 26.48 6.24
CA GLU A 67 15.37 25.55 6.64
C GLU A 67 15.13 24.23 5.91
N ASN A 68 15.83 24.04 4.79
CA ASN A 68 15.75 22.79 4.03
C ASN A 68 16.33 21.65 4.87
N LEU A 69 15.52 20.62 5.13
CA LEU A 69 15.86 19.48 5.99
C LEU A 69 16.75 18.47 5.25
N HIS A 70 18.03 18.81 5.10
CA HIS A 70 19.03 17.99 4.41
C HIS A 70 19.55 16.78 5.22
N SER A 71 19.05 16.51 6.43
CA SER A 71 19.39 15.29 7.19
C SER A 71 18.15 14.49 7.62
N LEU A 72 18.26 13.17 7.51
CA LEU A 72 17.31 12.18 8.01
C LEU A 72 17.28 12.09 9.55
N ASP A 73 18.22 12.73 10.27
CA ASP A 73 18.27 12.75 11.75
C ASP A 73 17.04 13.41 12.41
N VAL A 74 16.27 14.20 11.65
CA VAL A 74 15.10 14.95 12.16
C VAL A 74 13.78 14.17 12.01
N LEU A 75 13.82 12.97 11.40
CA LEU A 75 12.64 12.26 10.92
C LEU A 75 12.37 10.98 11.72
N GLU A 76 11.56 11.10 12.79
CA GLU A 76 11.08 9.95 13.55
C GLU A 76 10.04 9.14 12.76
N ILE A 77 10.26 7.83 12.65
CA ILE A 77 9.23 6.86 12.32
C ILE A 77 8.87 6.13 13.61
N SER A 78 7.57 5.95 13.90
CA SER A 78 7.12 5.41 15.18
C SER A 78 6.27 4.16 14.99
N SER A 79 6.70 3.03 15.55
CA SER A 79 5.82 1.85 15.71
C SER A 79 5.02 1.90 17.03
N LYS A 80 5.23 2.92 17.89
CA LYS A 80 4.81 2.97 19.31
C LYS A 80 3.30 2.70 19.50
N ARG A 81 2.45 3.22 18.62
CA ARG A 81 0.99 3.08 18.68
C ARG A 81 0.55 1.63 18.43
N LEU A 82 1.02 0.99 17.36
CA LEU A 82 0.72 -0.43 17.08
C LEU A 82 1.27 -1.36 18.18
N LEU A 83 2.46 -1.07 18.70
CA LEU A 83 3.08 -1.83 19.80
C LEU A 83 2.30 -1.70 21.13
N ALA A 84 1.57 -0.60 21.35
CA ALA A 84 0.69 -0.41 22.51
C ALA A 84 -0.73 -0.97 22.26
N ALA A 85 -1.22 -0.88 21.02
CA ALA A 85 -2.53 -1.37 20.62
C ALA A 85 -2.61 -2.90 20.63
N PHE A 86 -1.56 -3.62 20.24
CA PHE A 86 -1.62 -5.07 20.02
C PHE A 86 -0.61 -5.88 20.84
N PRO A 87 -0.99 -7.08 21.34
CA PRO A 87 0.00 -8.06 21.76
C PRO A 87 0.90 -8.41 20.57
N LEU A 88 2.18 -8.61 20.89
CA LEU A 88 3.25 -8.93 19.94
C LEU A 88 3.68 -10.39 20.12
N ASP A 89 4.22 -10.98 19.07
CA ASP A 89 4.83 -12.30 19.18
C ASP A 89 6.04 -12.26 20.15
N PRO A 90 6.12 -13.18 21.13
CA PRO A 90 7.28 -13.31 22.00
C PRO A 90 8.54 -13.77 21.24
N VAL A 91 8.39 -14.51 20.13
CA VAL A 91 9.49 -14.96 19.28
C VAL A 91 10.03 -13.79 18.45
N ARG A 92 11.32 -13.52 18.59
CA ARG A 92 12.04 -12.45 17.86
C ARG A 92 12.97 -12.96 16.76
N GLU A 93 12.93 -14.25 16.51
CA GLU A 93 13.69 -14.93 15.46
C GLU A 93 12.91 -14.93 14.14
N ASN A 94 13.52 -14.39 13.08
CA ASN A 94 12.97 -14.40 11.72
C ASN A 94 12.81 -15.86 11.22
N SER A 95 11.64 -16.45 11.46
CA SER A 95 11.37 -17.88 11.24
C SER A 95 9.94 -18.12 10.73
N VAL A 96 9.80 -19.01 9.75
CA VAL A 96 8.48 -19.42 9.23
C VAL A 96 7.84 -20.41 10.20
N ARG A 97 6.73 -20.00 10.80
CA ARG A 97 5.99 -20.75 11.84
C ARG A 97 4.52 -20.31 11.85
N THR A 98 3.64 -21.09 12.49
CA THR A 98 2.27 -20.63 12.81
C THR A 98 2.30 -19.71 14.04
N VAL A 99 1.82 -18.49 13.87
CA VAL A 99 1.67 -17.46 14.90
C VAL A 99 0.24 -17.47 15.45
N LYS A 100 0.05 -17.14 16.74
CA LYS A 100 -1.27 -17.08 17.41
C LYS A 100 -1.31 -15.96 18.45
N ASN A 101 -2.51 -15.48 18.78
CA ASN A 101 -2.79 -14.51 19.85
C ASN A 101 -2.08 -13.13 19.72
N CYS A 102 -1.55 -12.80 18.54
CA CYS A 102 -0.95 -11.51 18.22
C CYS A 102 -1.20 -11.12 16.76
N VAL A 103 -1.13 -9.82 16.47
CA VAL A 103 -1.29 -9.26 15.10
C VAL A 103 0.06 -9.10 14.39
N PHE A 104 1.14 -8.87 15.14
CA PHE A 104 2.47 -8.60 14.60
C PHE A 104 3.57 -9.44 15.26
N SER A 105 4.50 -9.93 14.44
CA SER A 105 5.84 -10.31 14.88
C SER A 105 6.79 -9.11 14.71
N VAL A 106 7.79 -8.96 15.57
CA VAL A 106 8.96 -8.13 15.24
C VAL A 106 9.86 -8.95 14.32
N ALA A 107 10.20 -8.41 13.14
CA ALA A 107 10.97 -9.11 12.12
C ALA A 107 12.00 -8.16 11.51
N GLN A 108 13.29 -8.47 11.62
CA GLN A 108 14.34 -7.56 11.16
C GLN A 108 14.54 -7.67 9.64
N PRO A 109 14.59 -6.55 8.89
CA PRO A 109 14.89 -6.60 7.46
C PRO A 109 16.23 -7.28 7.18
N THR A 110 16.28 -8.08 6.11
CA THR A 110 17.55 -8.56 5.56
C THR A 110 18.04 -7.54 4.52
N PRO A 111 19.21 -6.91 4.69
CA PRO A 111 19.69 -5.90 3.75
C PRO A 111 19.95 -6.49 2.35
N LEU A 112 19.61 -5.75 1.30
CA LEU A 112 20.13 -6.03 -0.04
C LEU A 112 21.66 -5.88 -0.08
N LYS A 113 22.34 -6.80 -0.78
CA LYS A 113 23.81 -6.86 -0.82
C LYS A 113 24.38 -6.28 -2.11
N GLY A 114 25.66 -5.91 -2.09
CA GLY A 114 26.38 -5.40 -3.26
C GLY A 114 25.98 -3.97 -3.67
N PRO A 115 26.34 -3.52 -4.87
CA PRO A 115 26.07 -2.14 -5.30
C PRO A 115 24.57 -1.85 -5.40
N LEU A 116 24.11 -0.93 -4.56
CA LEU A 116 22.75 -0.42 -4.50
C LEU A 116 22.61 0.83 -5.39
N LYS A 117 21.42 1.03 -5.97
CA LYS A 117 21.05 2.29 -6.64
C LYS A 117 19.57 2.60 -6.45
N VAL A 118 19.26 3.85 -6.10
CA VAL A 118 17.95 4.42 -6.40
C VAL A 118 17.84 4.52 -7.93
N ALA A 119 16.73 4.06 -8.49
CA ALA A 119 16.50 4.11 -9.94
C ALA A 119 15.23 4.89 -10.33
N ALA A 120 14.41 5.31 -9.35
CA ALA A 120 13.35 6.31 -9.46
C ALA A 120 12.75 6.62 -8.06
N VAL A 121 12.08 7.77 -7.95
CA VAL A 121 11.27 8.24 -6.80
C VAL A 121 10.13 9.11 -7.38
N SER A 122 9.00 9.32 -6.70
CA SER A 122 8.19 10.52 -6.98
C SER A 122 8.56 11.60 -5.99
N LYS A 123 8.72 12.81 -6.54
CA LYS A 123 8.97 14.03 -5.79
C LYS A 123 7.83 14.29 -4.79
N GLU A 124 6.59 14.04 -5.21
CA GLU A 124 5.39 14.16 -4.39
C GLU A 124 5.43 13.25 -3.13
N VAL A 125 6.19 12.15 -3.09
CA VAL A 125 6.25 11.34 -1.85
C VAL A 125 7.20 11.94 -0.87
N LEU A 126 8.36 12.32 -1.37
CA LEU A 126 9.43 12.73 -0.49
C LEU A 126 9.00 14.07 0.09
N GLU A 127 8.73 15.04 -0.78
CA GLU A 127 8.39 16.41 -0.36
C GLU A 127 6.97 16.49 0.20
N ASP A 128 5.99 15.97 -0.53
CA ASP A 128 4.58 16.09 -0.15
C ASP A 128 4.01 14.88 0.63
N ILE A 129 4.75 13.86 1.08
CA ILE A 129 4.28 12.89 2.12
C ILE A 129 5.21 12.81 3.33
N LEU A 130 6.51 12.76 3.08
CA LEU A 130 7.47 12.35 4.10
C LEU A 130 8.16 13.55 4.75
N ASP A 131 7.85 14.78 4.32
CA ASP A 131 8.59 16.01 4.64
C ASP A 131 10.11 15.87 4.31
N TRP A 132 10.46 15.05 3.31
CA TRP A 132 11.84 14.78 2.83
C TRP A 132 12.12 15.57 1.54
N ASP A 133 13.18 16.39 1.52
CA ASP A 133 13.66 17.00 0.27
C ASP A 133 14.04 15.90 -0.75
N VAL A 134 13.71 16.06 -2.04
CA VAL A 134 13.99 15.02 -3.06
C VAL A 134 15.48 14.67 -3.18
N SER A 135 16.39 15.58 -2.82
CA SER A 135 17.84 15.32 -2.75
C SER A 135 18.23 14.29 -1.68
N ALA A 136 17.37 14.01 -0.69
CA ALA A 136 17.58 12.91 0.25
C ALA A 136 17.74 11.57 -0.48
N ALA A 137 17.11 11.40 -1.66
CA ALA A 137 17.24 10.21 -2.50
C ALA A 137 18.66 9.95 -3.04
N GLU A 138 19.55 10.93 -2.98
CA GLU A 138 20.96 10.79 -3.39
C GLU A 138 21.88 10.38 -2.22
N THR A 139 21.36 10.33 -0.99
CA THR A 139 22.15 10.04 0.21
C THR A 139 22.32 8.54 0.46
N ASP A 140 23.51 8.14 0.92
CA ASP A 140 23.79 6.76 1.36
C ASP A 140 22.85 6.32 2.50
N ASP A 141 22.40 7.24 3.35
CA ASP A 141 21.48 6.93 4.46
C ASP A 141 20.05 6.60 3.99
N PHE A 142 19.51 7.32 2.99
CA PHE A 142 18.25 6.97 2.33
C PHE A 142 18.37 5.60 1.65
N ILE A 143 19.50 5.38 0.96
CA ILE A 143 19.83 4.11 0.30
C ILE A 143 19.93 2.97 1.33
N HIS A 144 20.59 3.17 2.47
CA HIS A 144 20.70 2.14 3.49
C HIS A 144 19.40 1.91 4.25
N PHE A 145 18.61 2.96 4.55
CA PHE A 145 17.31 2.79 5.20
C PHE A 145 16.35 1.96 4.35
N LEU A 146 16.12 2.38 3.11
CA LEU A 146 15.11 1.77 2.23
C LEU A 146 15.58 0.42 1.65
N SER A 147 16.86 0.06 1.80
CA SER A 147 17.37 -1.27 1.47
C SER A 147 17.38 -2.25 2.65
N GLY A 148 16.96 -1.80 3.84
CA GLY A 148 16.99 -2.56 5.09
C GLY A 148 18.36 -2.63 5.78
N GLY A 149 19.36 -1.89 5.30
CA GLY A 149 20.71 -1.79 5.89
C GLY A 149 20.84 -0.78 7.05
N LYS A 150 19.92 0.18 7.17
CA LYS A 150 19.78 1.12 8.30
C LYS A 150 18.32 1.12 8.78
N LEU A 151 18.08 1.51 10.03
CA LEU A 151 16.75 1.85 10.54
C LEU A 151 16.76 3.30 11.02
N LEU A 152 15.68 4.04 10.79
CA LEU A 152 15.49 5.38 11.33
C LEU A 152 15.15 5.33 12.83
N PRO A 153 15.44 6.39 13.61
CA PRO A 153 15.07 6.47 15.02
C PRO A 153 13.58 6.20 15.25
N GLY A 154 13.27 5.38 16.26
CA GLY A 154 11.90 4.97 16.61
C GLY A 154 11.34 3.78 15.80
N SER A 155 11.96 3.41 14.67
CA SER A 155 11.55 2.28 13.85
C SER A 155 11.71 0.96 14.61
N ILE A 156 10.62 0.21 14.73
CA ILE A 156 10.63 -1.19 15.17
C ILE A 156 9.92 -1.99 14.05
N PRO A 157 10.67 -2.64 13.15
CA PRO A 157 10.12 -3.37 12.01
C PRO A 157 9.19 -4.52 12.42
N LEU A 158 7.96 -4.49 11.89
CA LEU A 158 6.92 -5.48 12.13
C LEU A 158 6.56 -6.27 10.87
N ALA A 159 6.26 -7.56 11.04
CA ALA A 159 5.60 -8.39 10.04
C ALA A 159 4.17 -8.68 10.51
N HIS A 160 3.18 -8.32 9.68
CA HIS A 160 1.75 -8.51 9.95
C HIS A 160 1.34 -9.96 9.70
N ARG A 161 0.57 -10.53 10.63
CA ARG A 161 -0.14 -11.81 10.48
C ARG A 161 -1.53 -11.56 9.89
N TYR A 162 -1.85 -12.23 8.80
CA TYR A 162 -3.20 -12.28 8.22
C TYR A 162 -3.48 -13.70 7.68
N GLY A 163 -4.68 -13.93 7.17
CA GLY A 163 -5.07 -15.13 6.43
C GLY A 163 -5.72 -14.71 5.12
N GLY A 164 -6.41 -15.61 4.43
CA GLY A 164 -7.21 -15.23 3.27
C GLY A 164 -7.79 -16.40 2.48
N HIS A 165 -8.85 -16.11 1.73
CA HIS A 165 -9.39 -16.97 0.68
C HIS A 165 -8.66 -16.68 -0.64
N GLN A 166 -7.73 -17.57 -1.01
CA GLN A 166 -6.99 -17.48 -2.27
C GLN A 166 -7.71 -18.31 -3.33
N PHE A 167 -8.03 -17.71 -4.48
CA PHE A 167 -8.91 -18.30 -5.51
C PHE A 167 -10.26 -18.82 -4.99
N GLY A 168 -10.72 -18.33 -3.83
CA GLY A 168 -11.96 -18.76 -3.17
C GLY A 168 -11.82 -19.94 -2.19
N VAL A 169 -10.60 -20.42 -1.94
CA VAL A 169 -10.30 -21.48 -0.96
C VAL A 169 -9.51 -20.87 0.21
N TRP A 170 -9.87 -21.21 1.44
CA TRP A 170 -9.16 -20.74 2.64
C TRP A 170 -7.72 -21.26 2.65
N ALA A 171 -6.74 -20.35 2.54
CA ALA A 171 -5.32 -20.67 2.51
C ALA A 171 -4.70 -20.84 3.92
N GLY A 172 -5.49 -20.68 4.98
CA GLY A 172 -5.00 -20.72 6.35
C GLY A 172 -4.27 -19.44 6.74
N GLN A 173 -3.09 -19.58 7.34
CA GLN A 173 -2.30 -18.44 7.79
C GLN A 173 -1.30 -17.98 6.73
N LEU A 174 -1.41 -16.69 6.42
CA LEU A 174 -0.52 -15.92 5.56
C LEU A 174 0.21 -14.88 6.42
N GLY A 175 0.74 -13.83 5.80
CA GLY A 175 1.40 -12.72 6.48
C GLY A 175 2.45 -12.07 5.61
N ASP A 176 3.15 -11.08 6.18
CA ASP A 176 4.23 -10.32 5.53
C ASP A 176 5.52 -11.13 5.33
N GLY A 177 5.46 -12.35 4.80
CA GLY A 177 6.62 -13.23 4.54
C GLY A 177 7.65 -12.72 3.53
N ARG A 178 7.51 -11.47 3.06
CA ARG A 178 8.46 -10.73 2.21
C ARG A 178 8.38 -9.22 2.43
N ALA A 179 7.82 -8.74 3.54
CA ALA A 179 7.58 -7.32 3.77
C ALA A 179 7.81 -6.95 5.24
N HIS A 180 8.06 -5.67 5.51
CA HIS A 180 8.27 -5.16 6.86
C HIS A 180 7.61 -3.78 6.98
N LEU A 181 6.70 -3.62 7.93
CA LEU A 181 6.23 -2.32 8.39
C LEU A 181 7.32 -1.69 9.24
N LEU A 182 8.07 -0.76 8.65
CA LEU A 182 9.16 -0.05 9.32
C LEU A 182 8.63 0.92 10.39
N GLY A 183 7.37 1.31 10.26
CA GLY A 183 6.58 1.98 11.29
C GLY A 183 5.57 2.96 10.69
N GLU A 184 5.07 3.85 11.53
CA GLU A 184 4.07 4.86 11.18
C GLU A 184 4.73 6.25 11.13
N TYR A 185 4.47 7.00 10.07
CA TYR A 185 4.97 8.35 9.86
C TYR A 185 3.86 9.38 10.12
N ILE A 186 4.22 10.50 10.75
CA ILE A 186 3.33 11.61 11.06
C ILE A 186 3.81 12.83 10.29
N ASN A 187 3.11 13.09 9.19
CA ASN A 187 3.38 14.12 8.19
C ASN A 187 2.77 15.48 8.58
N ARG A 188 3.34 16.58 8.09
CA ARG A 188 2.80 17.94 8.20
C ARG A 188 1.77 18.31 7.10
N ASN A 189 1.80 17.76 5.87
CA ASN A 189 0.76 17.81 4.80
C ASN A 189 1.04 16.77 3.65
N GLY A 190 0.05 16.09 3.02
CA GLY A 190 0.29 14.76 2.38
C GLY A 190 -0.34 14.32 1.01
N ASP A 191 0.44 13.94 -0.06
CA ASP A 191 0.35 12.71 -0.93
C ASP A 191 1.34 12.46 -2.20
N GLY A 192 2.04 11.28 -2.40
CA GLY A 192 2.97 10.86 -3.57
C GLY A 192 3.40 9.33 -3.75
N ARG A 193 4.11 8.77 -4.82
CA ARG A 193 4.50 7.27 -5.00
C ARG A 193 5.87 6.82 -5.70
N ALA A 194 6.36 5.53 -5.71
CA ALA A 194 7.51 4.94 -6.54
C ALA A 194 7.69 3.35 -6.44
N VAL A 195 8.43 2.39 -7.14
CA VAL A 195 9.01 1.95 -8.51
C VAL A 195 9.67 0.49 -8.36
N ILE A 196 10.24 -0.43 -9.23
CA ILE A 196 10.82 -0.62 -10.63
C ILE A 196 10.49 -1.87 -11.53
N ARG A 197 9.96 -3.04 -11.10
CA ARG A 197 9.56 -4.13 -12.05
C ARG A 197 8.13 -4.63 -11.86
N SER A 198 7.92 -5.71 -11.09
CA SER A 198 6.64 -5.89 -10.38
C SER A 198 6.32 -4.60 -9.63
N SER A 199 7.35 -4.06 -8.98
CA SER A 199 7.37 -2.78 -8.29
C SER A 199 7.21 -1.53 -9.19
N VAL A 200 7.51 -1.55 -10.52
CA VAL A 200 7.15 -0.43 -11.45
C VAL A 200 5.72 -0.56 -11.86
N ARG A 201 5.26 -1.78 -12.12
CA ARG A 201 3.88 -2.01 -12.45
C ARG A 201 3.02 -1.57 -11.25
N GLU A 202 3.42 -1.95 -10.04
CA GLU A 202 2.86 -1.45 -8.78
C GLU A 202 2.92 0.07 -8.68
N PHE A 203 4.09 0.69 -8.86
CA PHE A 203 4.21 2.14 -8.84
C PHE A 203 3.41 2.87 -9.91
N LEU A 204 3.74 2.65 -11.18
CA LEU A 204 3.16 3.35 -12.31
C LEU A 204 1.66 3.14 -12.31
N CYS A 205 1.18 1.93 -11.99
CA CYS A 205 -0.25 1.73 -11.81
C CYS A 205 -0.76 2.46 -10.58
N SER A 206 -0.06 2.49 -9.45
CA SER A 206 -0.52 3.28 -8.30
C SER A 206 -0.57 4.79 -8.59
N GLU A 207 0.36 5.40 -9.34
CA GLU A 207 0.29 6.82 -9.76
C GLU A 207 -0.76 7.04 -10.85
N VAL A 208 -0.83 6.16 -11.85
CA VAL A 208 -1.86 6.23 -12.90
C VAL A 208 -3.24 6.12 -12.27
N MET A 209 -3.46 5.16 -11.37
CA MET A 209 -4.73 5.03 -10.65
C MET A 209 -5.02 6.27 -9.80
N HIS A 210 -4.01 6.88 -9.17
CA HIS A 210 -4.17 8.13 -8.43
C HIS A 210 -4.53 9.33 -9.31
N TYR A 211 -3.80 9.58 -10.39
CA TYR A 211 -4.10 10.67 -11.32
C TYR A 211 -5.40 10.41 -12.12
N LEU A 212 -5.86 9.15 -12.22
CA LEU A 212 -7.21 8.78 -12.66
C LEU A 212 -8.29 8.97 -11.56
N GLY A 213 -7.93 9.39 -10.35
CA GLY A 213 -8.85 9.63 -9.23
C GLY A 213 -9.29 8.37 -8.47
N ILE A 214 -8.64 7.23 -8.69
CA ILE A 214 -8.99 5.92 -8.12
C ILE A 214 -8.28 5.71 -6.77
N PRO A 215 -8.94 5.19 -5.72
CA PRO A 215 -8.30 4.90 -4.44
C PRO A 215 -7.28 3.76 -4.51
N THR A 216 -6.09 3.97 -3.93
CA THR A 216 -4.94 3.04 -4.01
C THR A 216 -3.91 3.29 -2.91
N SER A 217 -3.12 2.28 -2.54
CA SER A 217 -1.89 2.46 -1.73
C SER A 217 -0.86 3.28 -2.48
N ARG A 218 -0.32 4.30 -1.81
CA ARG A 218 0.81 5.09 -2.28
C ARG A 218 2.11 4.27 -2.18
N ALA A 219 3.21 4.80 -2.69
CA ALA A 219 4.53 4.19 -2.57
C ALA A 219 5.59 5.25 -2.31
N ALA A 220 6.90 5.02 -2.44
CA ALA A 220 7.89 6.04 -2.03
C ALA A 220 9.20 6.05 -2.80
N SER A 221 9.87 4.91 -2.90
CA SER A 221 11.22 4.86 -3.46
C SER A 221 11.54 3.51 -4.08
N LEU A 222 12.58 3.52 -4.90
CA LEU A 222 13.31 2.33 -5.30
C LEU A 222 14.53 2.12 -4.46
N ILE A 223 14.92 0.85 -4.32
CA ILE A 223 16.32 0.47 -4.52
C ILE A 223 16.41 -0.77 -5.42
N VAL A 224 17.35 -0.76 -6.36
CA VAL A 224 17.79 -1.96 -7.09
C VAL A 224 19.20 -2.33 -6.64
N SER A 225 19.43 -3.64 -6.53
CA SER A 225 20.74 -4.25 -6.31
C SER A 225 21.17 -5.10 -7.52
N ASN A 226 22.46 -5.41 -7.62
CA ASN A 226 22.97 -6.47 -8.50
C ASN A 226 22.91 -7.87 -7.87
N GLU A 227 22.38 -8.02 -6.65
CA GLU A 227 22.10 -9.31 -6.01
C GLU A 227 21.13 -10.14 -6.87
N VAL A 228 21.44 -11.44 -7.03
CA VAL A 228 20.70 -12.34 -7.90
C VAL A 228 19.56 -13.00 -7.13
N VAL A 229 18.33 -12.81 -7.60
CA VAL A 229 17.13 -13.46 -7.08
C VAL A 229 16.61 -14.46 -8.12
N TRP A 230 16.46 -15.71 -7.73
CA TRP A 230 15.88 -16.76 -8.57
C TRP A 230 14.35 -16.69 -8.57
N ARG A 231 13.74 -16.67 -9.76
CA ARG A 231 12.27 -16.63 -9.95
C ARG A 231 11.81 -17.38 -11.18
N ASP A 232 10.76 -18.16 -11.00
CA ASP A 232 9.86 -18.51 -12.08
C ASP A 232 8.88 -17.33 -12.28
N GLN A 233 8.88 -16.72 -13.47
CA GLN A 233 8.04 -15.55 -13.75
C GLN A 233 6.57 -15.93 -13.99
N PHE A 234 6.31 -17.16 -14.43
CA PHE A 234 5.00 -17.60 -14.92
C PHE A 234 4.45 -18.82 -14.17
N TYR A 235 5.14 -19.25 -13.10
CA TYR A 235 4.86 -20.47 -12.33
C TYR A 235 4.83 -21.74 -13.20
N ASN A 236 5.62 -21.76 -14.30
CA ASN A 236 5.63 -22.81 -15.32
C ASN A 236 6.86 -23.74 -15.26
N GLY A 237 7.59 -23.74 -14.15
CA GLY A 237 8.83 -24.49 -13.89
C GLY A 237 10.12 -23.77 -14.28
N HIS A 238 10.07 -22.71 -15.10
CA HIS A 238 11.27 -22.14 -15.73
C HIS A 238 11.90 -21.00 -14.90
N VAL A 239 12.57 -21.39 -13.82
CA VAL A 239 13.28 -20.46 -12.93
C VAL A 239 14.42 -19.73 -13.66
N LYS A 240 14.37 -18.40 -13.66
CA LYS A 240 15.38 -17.47 -14.20
C LYS A 240 16.08 -16.70 -13.09
N LYS A 241 17.20 -16.06 -13.43
CA LYS A 241 17.91 -15.09 -12.58
C LYS A 241 17.40 -13.69 -12.87
N GLU A 242 16.96 -12.99 -11.84
CA GLU A 242 16.60 -11.57 -11.87
C GLU A 242 17.41 -10.77 -10.85
N LYS A 243 17.30 -9.43 -10.89
CA LYS A 243 17.93 -8.54 -9.91
C LYS A 243 17.05 -8.36 -8.67
N GLY A 244 17.68 -8.29 -7.50
CA GLY A 244 17.04 -7.87 -6.26
C GLY A 244 16.59 -6.42 -6.33
N ALA A 245 15.38 -6.14 -5.85
CA ALA A 245 14.84 -4.80 -5.71
C ALA A 245 13.95 -4.73 -4.46
N ILE A 246 13.90 -3.55 -3.85
CA ILE A 246 12.95 -3.18 -2.80
C ILE A 246 12.15 -1.98 -3.29
N VAL A 247 10.87 -2.01 -2.98
CA VAL A 247 9.99 -0.83 -3.10
C VAL A 247 9.48 -0.46 -1.72
N ALA A 248 9.55 0.84 -1.42
CA ALA A 248 8.89 1.40 -0.26
C ALA A 248 7.44 1.73 -0.62
N ARG A 249 6.49 1.27 0.20
CA ARG A 249 5.04 1.38 0.01
C ARG A 249 4.42 2.17 1.15
N VAL A 250 3.45 3.02 0.85
CA VAL A 250 2.85 3.98 1.80
C VAL A 250 1.33 3.91 1.76
N ALA A 251 0.66 3.77 2.89
CA ALA A 251 -0.81 3.81 2.93
C ALA A 251 -1.31 4.36 4.27
N LYS A 252 -2.56 4.82 4.34
CA LYS A 252 -3.21 5.13 5.62
C LYS A 252 -3.32 3.89 6.52
N SER A 253 -3.45 2.70 5.92
CA SER A 253 -3.56 1.44 6.62
C SER A 253 -3.11 0.27 5.74
N TRP A 254 -2.63 -0.80 6.38
CA TRP A 254 -2.27 -2.07 5.74
C TRP A 254 -3.14 -3.24 6.21
N PHE A 255 -4.26 -2.96 6.90
CA PHE A 255 -5.25 -3.96 7.28
C PHE A 255 -6.12 -4.39 6.10
N ARG A 256 -6.35 -5.70 6.02
CA ARG A 256 -7.00 -6.42 4.93
C ARG A 256 -8.25 -7.14 5.46
N ILE A 257 -9.15 -7.61 4.60
CA ILE A 257 -10.21 -8.56 5.02
C ILE A 257 -9.56 -9.79 5.69
N GLY A 258 -8.47 -10.29 5.09
CA GLY A 258 -7.60 -11.33 5.66
C GLY A 258 -7.05 -11.09 7.08
N SER A 259 -6.93 -9.83 7.51
CA SER A 259 -6.48 -9.47 8.87
C SER A 259 -7.55 -9.75 9.93
N LEU A 260 -8.83 -9.72 9.56
CA LEU A 260 -9.94 -10.09 10.43
C LEU A 260 -10.24 -11.59 10.34
N GLU A 261 -10.22 -12.15 9.11
CA GLU A 261 -10.47 -13.58 8.87
C GLU A 261 -9.55 -14.50 9.68
N ILE A 262 -8.26 -14.17 9.85
CA ILE A 262 -7.33 -15.03 10.62
C ILE A 262 -7.68 -15.10 12.11
N LEU A 263 -8.20 -14.00 12.68
CA LEU A 263 -8.55 -13.92 14.09
C LEU A 263 -9.90 -14.62 14.34
N ALA A 264 -10.88 -14.41 13.45
CA ALA A 264 -12.14 -15.15 13.45
C ALA A 264 -11.91 -16.66 13.30
N SER A 265 -11.11 -17.08 12.30
CA SER A 265 -10.79 -18.49 12.02
C SER A 265 -10.06 -19.20 13.17
N PHE A 266 -9.28 -18.46 13.97
CA PHE A 266 -8.54 -19.03 15.10
C PHE A 266 -9.31 -18.91 16.44
N GLY A 267 -10.50 -18.29 16.45
CA GLY A 267 -11.30 -18.06 17.66
C GLY A 267 -10.75 -16.96 18.58
N GLU A 268 -9.89 -16.08 18.06
CA GLU A 268 -9.20 -15.02 18.82
C GLU A 268 -10.10 -13.77 18.97
N ILE A 269 -11.33 -13.97 19.47
CA ILE A 269 -12.44 -13.00 19.33
C ILE A 269 -12.17 -11.66 20.04
N ASP A 270 -11.50 -11.66 21.19
CA ASP A 270 -11.12 -10.42 21.87
C ASP A 270 -10.07 -9.62 21.07
N LEU A 271 -9.15 -10.31 20.39
CA LEU A 271 -8.14 -9.68 19.55
C LEU A 271 -8.75 -9.18 18.23
N LEU A 272 -9.70 -9.93 17.66
CA LEU A 272 -10.55 -9.50 16.55
C LEU A 272 -11.32 -8.22 16.91
N ARG A 273 -11.99 -8.21 18.06
CA ARG A 273 -12.70 -7.04 18.59
C ARG A 273 -11.75 -5.85 18.80
N LYS A 274 -10.55 -6.09 19.34
CA LYS A 274 -9.54 -5.03 19.54
C LYS A 274 -9.01 -4.45 18.23
N LEU A 275 -8.73 -5.29 17.23
CA LEU A 275 -8.29 -4.86 15.90
C LEU A 275 -9.39 -4.09 15.16
N LEU A 276 -10.63 -4.57 15.22
CA LEU A 276 -11.76 -3.92 14.55
C LEU A 276 -12.02 -2.52 15.11
N ASN A 277 -12.03 -2.35 16.44
CA ASN A 277 -12.17 -1.01 17.05
C ASN A 277 -11.00 -0.10 16.65
N PHE A 278 -9.75 -0.57 16.73
CA PHE A 278 -8.58 0.21 16.29
C PHE A 278 -8.68 0.67 14.83
N VAL A 279 -9.15 -0.19 13.91
CA VAL A 279 -9.36 0.19 12.50
C VAL A 279 -10.46 1.24 12.36
N ILE A 280 -11.56 1.11 13.11
CA ILE A 280 -12.69 2.06 13.08
C ILE A 280 -12.26 3.42 13.63
N ASP A 281 -11.72 3.45 14.84
CA ASP A 281 -11.36 4.68 15.57
C ASP A 281 -10.33 5.52 14.79
N GLU A 282 -9.43 4.89 14.05
CA GLU A 282 -8.30 5.52 13.36
C GLU A 282 -8.56 5.85 11.87
N HIS A 283 -9.54 5.23 11.23
CA HIS A 283 -9.75 5.34 9.79
C HIS A 283 -11.20 5.63 9.36
N PHE A 284 -12.17 5.47 10.26
CA PHE A 284 -13.60 5.68 10.01
C PHE A 284 -14.20 6.72 10.97
N PRO A 285 -13.71 7.98 10.99
CA PRO A 285 -14.17 9.01 11.94
C PRO A 285 -15.64 9.44 11.78
N SER A 286 -16.34 8.95 10.75
CA SER A 286 -17.79 9.07 10.59
C SER A 286 -18.60 7.96 11.27
N VAL A 287 -17.93 6.92 11.79
CA VAL A 287 -18.53 5.81 12.54
C VAL A 287 -18.30 6.10 14.02
N HIS A 288 -19.38 6.28 14.78
CA HIS A 288 -19.25 6.69 16.17
C HIS A 288 -18.94 5.49 17.08
N ALA A 289 -17.78 5.51 17.74
CA ALA A 289 -17.30 4.42 18.59
C ALA A 289 -18.21 4.06 19.77
N SER A 290 -19.15 4.94 20.12
CA SER A 290 -20.19 4.76 21.15
C SER A 290 -21.53 4.20 20.62
N ASP A 291 -21.69 4.07 19.31
CA ASP A 291 -22.91 3.51 18.73
C ASP A 291 -22.96 1.98 18.91
N SER A 292 -24.16 1.42 19.07
CA SER A 292 -24.38 -0.02 19.05
C SER A 292 -24.02 -0.61 17.69
N ASP A 293 -24.41 0.08 16.61
CA ASP A 293 -24.37 -0.46 15.24
C ASP A 293 -23.09 -0.09 14.48
N LYS A 294 -22.07 0.44 15.18
CA LYS A 294 -20.78 0.85 14.60
C LYS A 294 -20.07 -0.21 13.74
N TYR A 295 -20.29 -1.50 14.00
CA TYR A 295 -19.74 -2.58 13.18
C TYR A 295 -20.53 -2.78 11.88
N LEU A 296 -21.84 -2.53 11.90
CA LEU A 296 -22.69 -2.49 10.70
C LEU A 296 -22.41 -1.24 9.87
N ASP A 297 -22.24 -0.07 10.50
CA ASP A 297 -21.83 1.17 9.82
C ASP A 297 -20.47 1.02 9.14
N PHE A 298 -19.48 0.45 9.86
CA PHE A 298 -18.19 0.08 9.29
C PHE A 298 -18.36 -0.85 8.09
N PHE A 299 -19.11 -1.95 8.23
CA PHE A 299 -19.32 -2.91 7.15
C PHE A 299 -20.01 -2.28 5.93
N SER A 300 -21.11 -1.55 6.14
CA SER A 300 -21.84 -0.79 5.14
C SER A 300 -20.94 0.20 4.40
N ARG A 301 -20.02 0.86 5.11
CA ARG A 301 -19.06 1.77 4.51
C ARG A 301 -17.98 1.05 3.69
N VAL A 302 -17.43 -0.07 4.17
CA VAL A 302 -16.47 -0.88 3.41
C VAL A 302 -17.14 -1.48 2.15
N VAL A 303 -18.38 -1.96 2.25
CA VAL A 303 -19.19 -2.42 1.10
C VAL A 303 -19.34 -1.30 0.08
N THR A 304 -19.77 -0.11 0.51
CA THR A 304 -19.99 1.05 -0.36
C THR A 304 -18.70 1.50 -1.07
N ASP A 305 -17.62 1.69 -0.32
CA ASP A 305 -16.36 2.17 -0.89
C ASP A 305 -15.69 1.09 -1.76
N THR A 306 -15.85 -0.20 -1.44
CA THR A 306 -15.37 -1.33 -2.27
C THR A 306 -16.15 -1.45 -3.58
N ALA A 307 -17.46 -1.26 -3.56
CA ALA A 307 -18.28 -1.24 -4.77
C ALA A 307 -17.89 -0.07 -5.69
N ASN A 308 -17.67 1.12 -5.11
CA ASN A 308 -17.15 2.28 -5.84
C ASN A 308 -15.75 2.04 -6.42
N LEU A 309 -14.83 1.43 -5.66
CA LEU A 309 -13.50 1.06 -6.12
C LEU A 309 -13.55 0.15 -7.36
N ILE A 310 -14.38 -0.90 -7.31
CA ILE A 310 -14.49 -1.87 -8.42
C ILE A 310 -15.20 -1.24 -9.63
N ALA A 311 -16.18 -0.36 -9.43
CA ALA A 311 -16.77 0.42 -10.51
C ALA A 311 -15.73 1.32 -11.22
N LEU A 312 -14.84 1.95 -10.46
CA LEU A 312 -13.72 2.73 -10.98
C LEU A 312 -12.67 1.87 -11.70
N TRP A 313 -12.38 0.67 -11.20
CA TRP A 313 -11.51 -0.30 -11.90
C TRP A 313 -12.11 -0.68 -13.26
N MET A 314 -13.38 -1.05 -13.29
CA MET A 314 -14.05 -1.50 -14.50
C MET A 314 -14.25 -0.38 -15.54
N SER A 315 -14.46 0.87 -15.11
CA SER A 315 -14.64 2.01 -16.02
C SER A 315 -13.37 2.40 -16.78
N VAL A 316 -12.18 2.19 -16.20
CA VAL A 316 -10.88 2.41 -16.87
C VAL A 316 -10.29 1.15 -17.51
N GLY A 317 -11.04 0.04 -17.53
CA GLY A 317 -10.57 -1.23 -18.10
C GLY A 317 -9.49 -1.94 -17.27
N PHE A 318 -9.34 -1.61 -15.99
CA PHE A 318 -8.37 -2.24 -15.09
C PHE A 318 -8.89 -3.58 -14.55
N ALA A 319 -8.06 -4.62 -14.67
CA ALA A 319 -8.25 -5.93 -14.07
C ALA A 319 -7.11 -6.19 -13.07
N HIS A 320 -7.44 -6.45 -11.80
CA HIS A 320 -6.46 -6.63 -10.72
C HIS A 320 -5.70 -7.98 -10.81
N GLY A 321 -6.34 -9.03 -11.32
CA GLY A 321 -5.74 -10.35 -11.57
C GLY A 321 -5.56 -11.27 -10.35
N VAL A 322 -5.55 -10.74 -9.12
CA VAL A 322 -5.51 -11.54 -7.88
C VAL A 322 -6.41 -10.91 -6.81
N CYS A 323 -7.72 -11.06 -6.95
CA CYS A 323 -8.71 -10.54 -6.00
C CYS A 323 -9.00 -11.53 -4.85
N ASN A 324 -7.94 -11.99 -4.17
CA ASN A 324 -8.07 -12.73 -2.91
C ASN A 324 -8.52 -11.78 -1.78
N THR A 325 -9.07 -12.31 -0.69
CA THR A 325 -9.44 -11.49 0.49
C THR A 325 -8.22 -10.93 1.23
N ASP A 326 -7.03 -11.56 1.13
CA ASP A 326 -5.78 -10.97 1.61
C ASP A 326 -5.35 -9.73 0.81
N ASN A 327 -5.82 -9.55 -0.43
CA ASN A 327 -5.51 -8.36 -1.25
C ASN A 327 -6.60 -7.27 -1.20
N PHE A 328 -7.66 -7.44 -0.39
CA PHE A 328 -8.70 -6.43 -0.22
C PHE A 328 -8.44 -5.62 1.05
N SER A 329 -8.04 -4.35 0.89
CA SER A 329 -7.85 -3.42 2.01
C SER A 329 -9.19 -3.10 2.68
N LEU A 330 -9.21 -3.03 4.02
CA LEU A 330 -10.39 -2.57 4.76
C LEU A 330 -10.73 -1.10 4.46
N LEU A 331 -9.78 -0.31 3.94
CA LEU A 331 -10.00 1.10 3.56
C LEU A 331 -10.43 1.25 2.09
N SER A 332 -10.79 0.16 1.41
CA SER A 332 -11.25 0.16 0.02
C SER A 332 -10.30 0.89 -0.94
N ILE A 333 -9.00 0.63 -0.78
CA ILE A 333 -7.92 1.09 -1.67
C ILE A 333 -7.32 -0.10 -2.42
N THR A 334 -6.96 0.10 -3.69
CA THR A 334 -6.17 -0.87 -4.48
C THR A 334 -4.81 -1.13 -3.83
N ILE A 335 -4.45 -2.39 -3.55
CA ILE A 335 -3.17 -2.79 -2.92
C ILE A 335 -2.56 -4.03 -3.59
N ASP A 336 -1.29 -4.33 -3.31
CA ASP A 336 -0.57 -5.55 -3.76
C ASP A 336 -0.72 -5.83 -5.27
N TYR A 337 -0.17 -4.92 -6.07
CA TYR A 337 -0.22 -4.91 -7.53
C TYR A 337 0.61 -6.03 -8.18
N GLY A 338 0.08 -7.26 -8.10
CA GLY A 338 0.61 -8.45 -8.77
C GLY A 338 0.34 -8.45 -10.29
N PRO A 339 -0.15 -9.55 -10.87
CA PRO A 339 -0.42 -9.67 -12.31
C PRO A 339 -1.73 -8.97 -12.75
N PHE A 340 -1.86 -7.67 -12.45
CA PHE A 340 -2.90 -6.81 -13.04
C PHE A 340 -2.64 -6.49 -14.52
N GLY A 341 -3.66 -5.99 -15.23
CA GLY A 341 -3.52 -5.40 -16.55
C GLY A 341 -4.61 -4.38 -16.85
N PHE A 342 -4.33 -3.47 -17.80
CA PHE A 342 -5.36 -2.64 -18.43
C PHE A 342 -5.78 -3.30 -19.76
N MET A 343 -7.07 -3.30 -20.03
CA MET A 343 -7.69 -3.93 -21.20
C MET A 343 -7.54 -3.05 -22.45
N GLU A 344 -6.59 -3.36 -23.33
CA GLU A 344 -6.31 -2.58 -24.56
C GLU A 344 -7.47 -2.59 -25.57
N SER A 345 -8.12 -3.74 -25.75
CA SER A 345 -9.31 -3.93 -26.60
C SER A 345 -10.42 -4.55 -25.77
N TYR A 346 -11.65 -4.07 -25.93
CA TYR A 346 -12.77 -4.50 -25.09
C TYR A 346 -13.00 -6.02 -25.15
N ASN A 347 -12.77 -6.67 -24.01
CA ASN A 347 -12.92 -8.11 -23.81
C ASN A 347 -13.38 -8.36 -22.35
N PRO A 348 -14.66 -8.66 -22.08
CA PRO A 348 -15.14 -8.91 -20.73
C PRO A 348 -14.55 -10.19 -20.09
N ASN A 349 -13.89 -11.04 -20.89
CA ASN A 349 -13.13 -12.20 -20.43
C ASN A 349 -11.61 -11.95 -20.37
N PHE A 350 -11.15 -10.69 -20.37
CA PHE A 350 -9.74 -10.38 -20.17
C PHE A 350 -9.25 -10.84 -18.80
N VAL A 351 -8.30 -11.79 -18.80
CA VAL A 351 -7.57 -12.30 -17.64
C VAL A 351 -6.12 -11.79 -17.75
N PRO A 352 -5.65 -10.92 -16.84
CA PRO A 352 -4.26 -10.44 -16.85
C PRO A 352 -3.29 -11.40 -16.15
N ASN A 353 -3.80 -12.38 -15.40
CA ASN A 353 -3.03 -13.32 -14.60
C ASN A 353 -2.85 -14.65 -15.32
N THR A 354 -1.62 -14.97 -15.73
CA THR A 354 -1.27 -16.22 -16.43
C THR A 354 -1.33 -17.48 -15.54
N SER A 355 -1.76 -17.36 -14.28
CA SER A 355 -2.01 -18.47 -13.35
C SER A 355 -3.45 -18.46 -12.82
N ASP A 356 -4.36 -17.77 -13.50
CA ASP A 356 -5.80 -17.79 -13.26
C ASP A 356 -6.48 -18.56 -14.41
N ASP A 357 -6.21 -19.87 -14.49
CA ASP A 357 -6.63 -20.72 -15.62
C ASP A 357 -8.17 -20.82 -15.77
N GLU A 358 -8.90 -20.68 -14.67
CA GLU A 358 -10.38 -20.61 -14.66
C GLU A 358 -10.93 -19.21 -15.01
N GLY A 359 -10.05 -18.20 -15.05
CA GLY A 359 -10.43 -16.80 -15.24
C GLY A 359 -11.30 -16.23 -14.11
N ARG A 360 -11.09 -16.69 -12.87
CA ARG A 360 -11.84 -16.24 -11.68
C ARG A 360 -11.75 -14.73 -11.50
N TYR A 361 -10.59 -14.15 -11.79
CA TYR A 361 -10.26 -12.74 -11.63
C TYR A 361 -10.24 -11.97 -12.96
N LYS A 362 -10.92 -12.48 -13.98
CA LYS A 362 -11.19 -11.76 -15.24
C LYS A 362 -11.98 -10.47 -15.00
N ILE A 363 -11.79 -9.48 -15.88
CA ILE A 363 -12.37 -8.13 -15.71
C ILE A 363 -13.90 -8.14 -15.48
N GLY A 364 -14.64 -8.96 -16.23
CA GLY A 364 -16.10 -9.10 -16.12
C GLY A 364 -16.59 -9.84 -14.87
N ASN A 365 -15.70 -10.38 -14.03
CA ASN A 365 -16.05 -11.07 -12.78
C ASN A 365 -15.58 -10.31 -11.51
N GLN A 366 -14.97 -9.13 -11.65
CA GLN A 366 -14.46 -8.38 -10.50
C GLN A 366 -15.57 -7.95 -9.53
N ALA A 367 -16.75 -7.56 -10.03
CA ALA A 367 -17.91 -7.21 -9.19
C ALA A 367 -18.38 -8.41 -8.34
N ASN A 368 -18.60 -9.58 -8.95
CA ASN A 368 -18.97 -10.81 -8.25
C ASN A 368 -17.90 -11.22 -7.22
N THR A 369 -16.63 -11.02 -7.55
CA THR A 369 -15.52 -11.32 -6.66
C THR A 369 -15.45 -10.35 -5.48
N GLY A 370 -15.73 -9.06 -5.70
CA GLY A 370 -15.88 -8.07 -4.65
C GLY A 370 -17.00 -8.44 -3.69
N MET A 371 -18.16 -8.83 -4.22
CA MET A 371 -19.30 -9.33 -3.43
C MET A 371 -18.88 -10.54 -2.57
N TYR A 372 -18.25 -11.55 -3.17
CA TYR A 372 -17.73 -12.73 -2.44
C TYR A 372 -16.73 -12.34 -1.34
N ASN A 373 -15.83 -11.38 -1.59
CA ASN A 373 -14.87 -10.93 -0.59
C ASN A 373 -15.56 -10.14 0.55
N LEU A 374 -16.63 -9.40 0.26
CA LEU A 374 -17.46 -8.71 1.26
C LEU A 374 -18.33 -9.70 2.06
N ASP A 375 -18.82 -10.78 1.44
CA ASP A 375 -19.43 -11.92 2.15
C ASP A 375 -18.45 -12.53 3.17
N LYS A 376 -17.17 -12.66 2.81
CA LYS A 376 -16.11 -13.12 3.73
C LYS A 376 -15.75 -12.11 4.82
N LEU A 377 -15.85 -10.81 4.54
CA LEU A 377 -15.77 -9.78 5.57
C LEU A 377 -16.93 -9.92 6.58
N ARG A 378 -18.18 -10.11 6.12
CA ARG A 378 -19.33 -10.36 7.02
C ARG A 378 -19.10 -11.64 7.85
N GLU A 379 -18.71 -12.74 7.24
CA GLU A 379 -18.39 -13.99 7.97
C GLU A 379 -17.32 -13.78 9.06
N ALA A 380 -16.30 -12.95 8.81
CA ALA A 380 -15.28 -12.61 9.79
C ALA A 380 -15.76 -11.63 10.89
N LEU A 381 -16.82 -10.85 10.64
CA LEU A 381 -17.44 -9.94 11.61
C LEU A 381 -18.47 -10.63 12.51
N ASN A 382 -19.17 -11.66 12.03
CA ASN A 382 -20.20 -12.40 12.78
C ASN A 382 -19.85 -12.70 14.25
N PRO A 383 -18.62 -13.13 14.63
CA PRO A 383 -18.27 -13.43 16.03
C PRO A 383 -18.23 -12.22 16.98
N VAL A 384 -18.27 -10.97 16.47
CA VAL A 384 -18.27 -9.76 17.32
C VAL A 384 -19.60 -9.01 17.33
N LEU A 385 -20.48 -9.29 16.36
CA LEU A 385 -21.86 -8.81 16.26
C LEU A 385 -22.79 -9.51 17.27
N ASP A 386 -23.89 -8.86 17.65
CA ASP A 386 -24.99 -9.50 18.39
C ASP A 386 -26.04 -10.17 17.47
N THR A 387 -26.99 -10.90 18.05
CA THR A 387 -27.99 -11.69 17.30
C THR A 387 -28.91 -10.83 16.43
N SER A 388 -29.16 -9.57 16.79
CA SER A 388 -29.93 -8.62 15.96
C SER A 388 -29.10 -8.21 14.75
N GLN A 389 -27.84 -7.85 14.98
CA GLN A 389 -26.87 -7.41 13.97
C GLN A 389 -26.45 -8.54 13.01
N GLN A 390 -26.59 -9.80 13.42
CA GLN A 390 -26.39 -10.98 12.56
C GLN A 390 -27.58 -11.27 11.63
N LEU A 391 -28.72 -10.57 11.80
CA LEU A 391 -29.96 -10.77 11.04
C LEU A 391 -30.35 -9.56 10.16
N SER A 392 -29.57 -8.48 10.20
CA SER A 392 -29.68 -7.26 9.40
C SER A 392 -28.78 -7.29 8.16
#